data_AF-A0A2G9Z355-F1
#
_entry.id   AF-A0A2G9Z355-F1
#
_cell.length_a   1.000
_cell.length_b   1.000
_cell.length_c   1.000
_cell.angle_alpha   90.00
_cell.angle_beta   90.00
_cell.angle_gamma   90.00
#
_symmetry.space_group_name_H-M   'P 1'
#
loop_
_entity.id
_entity.type
_entity.pdbx_description
1 polymer ?
#
loop_
_entity_poly.entity_id
_entity_poly.type
_entity_poly.pdbx_seq_one_letter_code
_entity_poly.pdbx_strand_id
1 'polypeptide(L)'
;MDKNLENQIDEILNRGTIVEILPTKDEFRKKLLSGEKLRFYMGFDPTAKSLHLGHSQGLMILEDFRKLGHEVIFLIGDFTGMIG
;
A
#
# COMPACT_ATOMS: atom_id res chain seq x y z
N MET A 1 9.95 13.43 17.63
CA MET A 1 9.35 12.90 16.39
C MET A 1 8.21 13.81 15.97
N ASP A 2 7.97 13.96 14.68
CA ASP A 2 6.87 14.77 14.16
C ASP A 2 5.55 14.08 14.49
N LYS A 3 4.78 14.67 15.42
CA LYS A 3 3.46 14.15 15.85
C LYS A 3 2.49 14.01 14.68
N ASN A 4 2.68 14.78 13.61
CA ASN A 4 1.82 14.69 12.43
C ASN A 4 2.04 13.38 11.67
N LEU A 5 3.30 12.99 11.46
CA LEU A 5 3.66 11.75 10.77
C LEU A 5 3.17 10.50 11.51
N GLU A 6 3.33 10.47 12.83
CA GLU A 6 2.81 9.37 13.67
C GLU A 6 1.30 9.23 13.52
N ASN A 7 0.56 10.34 13.59
CA ASN A 7 -0.89 10.33 13.44
C ASN A 7 -1.32 9.85 12.04
N GLN A 8 -0.62 10.27 10.98
CA GLN A 8 -0.92 9.83 9.60
C GLN A 8 -0.69 8.34 9.43
N ILE A 9 0.42 7.81 9.95
CA ILE A 9 0.71 6.37 9.92
C ILE A 9 -0.37 5.61 10.70
N ASP A 10 -0.70 6.06 11.90
CA ASP A 10 -1.72 5.41 12.72
C ASP A 10 -3.11 5.45 12.06
N GLU A 11 -3.47 6.52 11.38
CA GLU A 11 -4.70 6.60 10.59
C GLU A 11 -4.71 5.54 9.47
N ILE A 12 -3.66 5.49 8.64
CA ILE A 12 -3.53 4.52 7.54
C ILE A 12 -3.64 3.08 8.06
N LEU A 13 -2.99 2.77 9.19
CA LEU A 13 -2.94 1.43 9.75
C LEU A 13 -4.22 1.01 10.52
N ASN A 14 -5.09 1.95 10.89
CA ASN A 14 -6.24 1.67 11.77
C ASN A 14 -7.61 2.00 11.16
N ARG A 15 -7.69 2.76 10.06
CA ARG A 15 -8.98 3.16 9.44
C ARG A 15 -9.77 2.04 8.76
N GLY A 16 -9.37 0.77 8.94
CA GLY A 16 -10.09 -0.42 8.47
C GLY A 16 -9.77 -0.86 7.03
N THR A 17 -8.92 -0.15 6.30
CA THR A 17 -8.51 -0.58 4.95
C THR A 17 -7.59 -1.79 4.97
N ILE A 18 -6.70 -1.87 5.97
CA ILE A 18 -5.77 -2.97 6.18
C ILE A 18 -6.36 -3.93 7.20
N VAL A 19 -6.65 -5.16 6.76
CA VAL A 19 -7.25 -6.20 7.61
C VAL A 19 -6.19 -6.89 8.46
N GLU A 20 -5.02 -7.17 7.88
CA GLU A 20 -3.94 -7.91 8.52
C GLU A 20 -2.58 -7.40 8.05
N ILE A 21 -1.59 -7.44 8.94
CA ILE A 21 -0.21 -7.06 8.66
C ILE A 21 0.69 -8.17 9.19
N LEU A 22 1.42 -8.80 8.26
CA LEU A 22 2.34 -9.89 8.56
C LEU A 22 3.80 -9.42 8.39
N PRO A 23 4.74 -9.90 9.23
CA PRO A 23 4.52 -10.82 10.35
C PRO A 23 3.89 -10.16 11.57
N THR A 24 4.13 -8.87 11.82
CA THR A 24 3.49 -8.11 12.91
C THR A 24 3.25 -6.64 12.53
N LYS A 25 2.18 -6.06 13.07
CA LYS A 25 1.84 -4.64 12.87
C LYS A 25 2.85 -3.68 13.51
N ASP A 26 3.38 -4.02 14.68
CA ASP A 26 4.30 -3.15 15.42
C ASP A 26 5.65 -2.99 14.72
N GLU A 27 6.18 -4.07 14.14
CA GLU A 27 7.42 -4.02 13.35
C GLU A 27 7.24 -3.18 12.09
N PHE A 28 6.09 -3.33 11.40
CA PHE A 28 5.80 -2.52 10.23
C PHE A 28 5.65 -1.03 10.57
N ARG A 29 4.94 -0.71 11.66
CA ARG A 29 4.83 0.68 12.17
C ARG A 29 6.21 1.26 12.48
N LYS A 30 7.09 0.49 13.13
CA LYS A 30 8.48 0.92 13.41
C LYS A 30 9.27 1.18 12.13
N LYS A 31 9.10 0.36 11.09
CA LYS A 31 9.72 0.59 9.77
C LYS A 31 9.21 1.86 9.10
N LEU A 32 7.90 2.13 9.14
CA LEU A 32 7.35 3.37 8.60
C LEU A 32 7.90 4.61 9.33
N LEU A 33 8.14 4.51 10.64
CA LEU A 33 8.70 5.58 11.45
C LEU A 33 10.24 5.69 11.40
N SER A 34 10.94 4.75 10.77
CA SER A 34 12.41 4.75 10.74
C SER A 34 12.99 5.86 9.85
N GLY A 35 12.17 6.44 8.98
CA GLY A 35 12.59 7.39 7.94
C GLY A 35 13.20 6.70 6.71
N GLU A 36 13.25 5.36 6.69
CA GLU A 36 13.68 4.60 5.51
C GLU A 36 12.65 4.74 4.38
N LYS A 37 13.15 5.02 3.18
CA LYS A 37 12.30 5.00 1.98
C LYS A 37 12.00 3.56 1.57
N LEU A 38 10.91 3.03 2.10
CA LEU A 38 10.37 1.72 1.69
C LEU A 38 9.86 1.73 0.25
N ARG A 39 9.74 0.52 -0.32
CA ARG A 39 9.17 0.27 -1.64
C ARG A 39 7.96 -0.65 -1.51
N PHE A 40 6.81 -0.18 -2.00
CA PHE A 40 5.56 -0.92 -2.03
C PHE A 40 5.21 -1.27 -3.46
N TYR A 41 4.66 -2.46 -3.69
CA TYR A 41 4.10 -2.82 -4.98
C TYR A 41 2.73 -3.45 -4.80
N MET A 42 1.87 -3.27 -5.80
CA MET A 42 0.63 -4.02 -5.93
C MET A 42 0.48 -4.47 -7.38
N GLY A 43 0.23 -5.75 -7.56
CA GLY A 43 -0.02 -6.37 -8.87
C GLY A 43 -1.47 -6.18 -9.32
N PHE A 44 -1.65 -5.93 -10.60
CA PHE A 44 -2.94 -5.85 -11.28
C PHE A 44 -2.88 -6.67 -12.56
N ASP A 45 -3.66 -7.74 -12.63
CA ASP A 45 -3.80 -8.54 -13.84
C ASP A 45 -4.82 -7.89 -14.78
N PRO A 46 -4.46 -7.60 -16.05
CA PRO A 46 -5.32 -6.88 -16.99
C PRO A 46 -6.39 -7.80 -17.61
N THR A 47 -7.23 -8.42 -16.79
CA THR A 47 -8.30 -9.36 -17.21
C THR A 47 -9.50 -8.66 -17.86
N ALA A 48 -9.59 -7.34 -17.77
CA ALA A 48 -10.62 -6.51 -18.39
C ALA A 48 -10.04 -5.22 -18.99
N LYS A 49 -10.80 -4.56 -19.86
CA LYS A 49 -10.39 -3.31 -20.55
C LYS A 49 -10.29 -2.09 -19.63
N SER A 50 -10.83 -2.16 -18.41
CA SER A 50 -10.90 -1.04 -17.48
C SER A 50 -10.91 -1.51 -16.04
N LEU A 51 -10.33 -0.71 -15.15
CA LEU A 51 -10.52 -0.85 -13.71
C LEU A 51 -11.96 -0.46 -13.32
N HIS A 52 -12.50 -1.14 -12.31
CA HIS A 52 -13.71 -0.73 -11.60
C HIS A 52 -13.41 -0.34 -10.14
N LEU A 53 -14.41 0.17 -9.43
CA LEU A 53 -14.28 0.69 -8.05
C LEU A 53 -13.65 -0.29 -7.05
N GLY A 54 -13.73 -1.60 -7.28
CA GLY A 54 -13.06 -2.61 -6.45
C GLY A 54 -11.54 -2.43 -6.37
N HIS A 55 -10.90 -1.93 -7.43
CA HIS A 55 -9.46 -1.67 -7.46
C HIS A 55 -9.06 -0.40 -6.72
N SER A 56 -10.01 0.50 -6.42
CA SER A 56 -9.72 1.77 -5.75
C SER A 56 -9.09 1.59 -4.38
N GLN A 57 -9.47 0.55 -3.63
CA GLN A 57 -8.96 0.30 -2.28
C GLN A 57 -7.44 0.13 -2.27
N GLY A 58 -6.93 -0.72 -3.17
CA GLY A 58 -5.50 -0.95 -3.31
C GLY A 58 -4.74 0.28 -3.79
N LEU A 59 -5.32 1.00 -4.76
CA LEU A 59 -4.74 2.24 -5.28
C LEU A 59 -4.67 3.35 -4.22
N MET A 60 -5.68 3.47 -3.36
CA MET A 60 -5.66 4.43 -2.26
C MET A 60 -4.55 4.14 -1.26
N ILE A 61 -4.32 2.87 -0.92
CA ILE A 61 -3.22 2.47 -0.04
C ILE A 61 -1.85 2.79 -0.65
N LEU A 62 -1.65 2.51 -1.95
CA LEU A 62 -0.43 2.93 -2.63
C LEU A 62 -0.26 4.45 -2.60
N GLU A 63 -1.33 5.21 -2.83
CA GLU A 63 -1.27 6.68 -2.79
C GLU A 63 -0.90 7.19 -1.39
N ASP A 64 -1.38 6.57 -0.32
CA ASP A 64 -1.01 6.95 1.04
C ASP A 64 0.48 6.74 1.30
N PHE A 65 1.02 5.58 0.93
CA PHE A 65 2.45 5.33 1.08
C PHE A 65 3.30 6.26 0.19
N ARG A 66 2.82 6.61 -1.01
CA ARG A 66 3.47 7.61 -1.86
C ARG A 66 3.48 8.99 -1.20
N LYS A 67 2.37 9.40 -0.56
CA LYS A 67 2.26 10.65 0.18
C LYS A 67 3.14 10.68 1.43
N LEU A 68 3.38 9.53 2.06
CA LEU A 68 4.38 9.37 3.12
C LEU A 68 5.83 9.42 2.61
N GLY A 69 6.06 9.53 1.29
CA GLY A 69 7.37 9.67 0.67
C GLY A 69 8.01 8.35 0.22
N HIS A 70 7.29 7.24 0.32
CA HIS A 70 7.76 5.93 -0.13
C HIS A 70 7.70 5.78 -1.65
N GLU A 71 8.46 4.81 -2.17
CA GLU A 71 8.36 4.41 -3.56
C GLU A 71 7.18 3.44 -3.73
N VAL A 72 6.33 3.68 -4.73
CA VAL A 72 5.18 2.80 -5.02
C VAL A 72 5.22 2.33 -6.47
N ILE A 73 4.90 1.06 -6.67
CA ILE A 73 4.95 0.39 -7.96
C ILE A 73 3.56 -0.19 -8.25
N PHE A 74 2.94 0.33 -9.30
CA PHE A 74 1.77 -0.30 -9.92
C PHE A 74 2.29 -1.35 -10.91
N LEU A 75 2.22 -2.63 -10.54
CA LEU A 75 2.77 -3.72 -11.35
C LEU A 75 1.67 -4.29 -12.24
N ILE A 76 1.87 -4.25 -13.56
CA ILE A 76 0.97 -4.90 -14.51
C ILE A 76 1.40 -6.36 -14.65
N GLY A 77 0.50 -7.27 -14.28
CA GLY A 77 0.69 -8.71 -14.41
C GLY A 77 0.19 -9.22 -15.76
N ASP A 78 0.82 -8.80 -16.85
CA ASP A 78 0.41 -9.22 -18.20
C ASP A 78 0.58 -10.73 -18.41
N PHE A 79 1.66 -11.31 -17.90
CA PHE A 79 1.91 -12.75 -17.95
C PHE A 79 1.05 -13.53 -16.95
N THR A 80 0.95 -13.06 -15.70
CA THR A 80 0.13 -13.73 -14.67
C THR A 80 -1.36 -13.70 -15.01
N GLY A 81 -1.84 -12.60 -15.61
CA GLY A 81 -3.19 -12.49 -16.13
C GLY A 81 -3.52 -13.46 -17.27
N MET A 82 -2.51 -14.05 -17.95
CA MET A 82 -2.74 -15.14 -18.91
C MET A 82 -2.93 -16.50 -18.24
N ILE A 83 -2.40 -16.70 -17.03
CA ILE A 83 -2.48 -17.96 -16.28
C ILE A 83 -3.78 -18.01 -15.46
N GLY A 84 -4.10 -16.91 -14.76
CA GLY A 84 -5.22 -16.83 -13.82
C GLY A 84 -4.77 -16.90 -12.36
#